data_AF-A0A0X8XYC1-F1
#
_entry.id   AF-A0A0X8XYC1-F1
#
_cell.length_a   1.000
_cell.length_b   1.000
_cell.length_c   1.000
_cell.angle_alpha   90.00
_cell.angle_beta   90.00
_cell.angle_gamma   90.00
#
_symmetry.space_group_name_H-M   'P 1'
#
loop_
_entity.id
_entity.type
_entity.pdbx_description
1 polymer ?
#
loop_
_entity_poly.entity_id
_entity_poly.type
_entity_poly.pdbx_seq_one_letter_code
_entity_poly.pdbx_strand_id
1 'polypeptide(L)'
;MARMNEEGQWIVLMGLLVAVALFFLALIVNQSALVGQTTAEGVLEFPKNDIRDLRSAVFDYIDRYEVLQTHGHLGDVKTDIVEISLERKNAVVHFWNETPRDVSERQLHPVTIHYNNGVTEYDETVYY
;
A
#
# COMPACT_ATOMS: atom_id res chain seq x y z
N MET A 1 30.45 -55.20 -36.30
CA MET A 1 30.91 -54.01 -35.56
C MET A 1 30.08 -52.83 -36.07
N ALA A 2 29.23 -52.27 -35.22
CA ALA A 2 28.26 -51.26 -35.64
C ALA A 2 28.99 -49.96 -36.03
N ARG A 3 28.71 -49.45 -37.23
CA ARG A 3 29.13 -48.12 -37.67
C ARG A 3 28.54 -47.10 -36.70
N MET A 4 29.35 -46.63 -35.75
CA MET A 4 29.02 -45.49 -34.91
C MET A 4 28.97 -44.25 -35.81
N ASN A 5 27.78 -43.69 -35.99
CA ASN A 5 27.58 -42.44 -36.71
C ASN A 5 27.92 -41.28 -35.75
N GLU A 6 29.21 -40.97 -35.65
CA GLU A 6 29.76 -39.97 -34.73
C GLU A 6 29.19 -38.56 -34.99
N GLU A 7 28.88 -38.24 -36.26
CA GLU A 7 28.27 -36.97 -36.65
C GLU A 7 26.84 -36.83 -36.12
N GLY A 8 26.04 -37.90 -36.20
CA GLY A 8 24.68 -37.94 -35.67
C GLY A 8 24.63 -37.86 -34.14
N GLN A 9 25.63 -38.40 -33.46
CA GLN A 9 25.73 -38.30 -32.00
C GLN A 9 26.08 -36.86 -31.56
N TRP A 10 26.94 -36.18 -32.31
CA TRP A 10 27.35 -34.80 -32.01
C TRP A 10 26.18 -33.82 -32.11
N ILE A 11 25.35 -33.92 -33.16
CA ILE A 11 24.20 -33.03 -33.33
C ILE A 11 23.13 -33.27 -32.25
N VAL A 12 22.92 -34.51 -31.84
CA VAL A 12 22.01 -34.85 -30.73
C VAL A 12 22.54 -34.32 -29.40
N LEU A 13 23.85 -34.41 -29.16
CA LEU A 13 24.49 -33.90 -27.95
C LEU A 13 24.36 -32.37 -27.84
N MET A 14 24.64 -31.66 -28.93
CA MET A 14 24.50 -30.19 -28.98
C MET A 14 23.04 -29.75 -28.82
N GLY A 15 22.10 -30.45 -29.46
CA GLY A 15 20.67 -30.19 -29.31
C GLY A 15 20.19 -30.39 -27.87
N LEU A 16 20.63 -31.45 -27.20
CA LEU A 16 20.31 -31.71 -25.80
C LEU A 16 20.86 -30.61 -24.88
N LEU A 17 22.09 -30.15 -25.11
CA LEU A 17 22.71 -29.09 -24.32
C LEU A 17 21.93 -27.78 -24.44
N VAL A 18 21.56 -27.40 -25.67
CA VAL A 18 20.74 -26.20 -25.91
C VAL A 18 19.36 -26.33 -25.26
N ALA A 19 18.71 -27.49 -25.36
CA ALA A 19 17.40 -27.71 -24.74
C ALA A 19 17.46 -27.58 -23.20
N VAL A 20 18.49 -28.14 -22.57
CA VAL A 20 18.70 -28.03 -21.11
C VAL A 20 18.96 -26.57 -20.71
N ALA A 21 19.78 -25.84 -21.46
CA ALA A 21 20.05 -24.42 -21.20
C ALA A 21 18.78 -23.57 -21.30
N LEU A 22 17.96 -23.79 -22.34
CA LEU A 22 16.68 -23.10 -22.51
C LEU A 22 15.67 -23.45 -21.41
N PHE A 23 15.66 -24.71 -20.95
CA PHE A 23 14.81 -25.14 -19.84
C PHE A 23 15.14 -24.40 -18.54
N PHE A 24 16.42 -24.29 -18.19
CA PHE A 24 16.84 -23.52 -17.01
C PHE A 24 16.54 -22.02 -17.15
N LEU A 25 16.76 -21.46 -18.35
CA LEU A 25 16.42 -20.06 -18.62
C LEU A 25 14.93 -19.80 -18.45
N ALA A 26 14.07 -20.70 -18.94
CA ALA A 26 12.63 -20.61 -18.76
C ALA A 26 12.21 -20.70 -17.28
N LEU A 27 12.85 -21.55 -16.48
CA LEU A 27 12.60 -21.63 -15.03
C LEU A 27 12.97 -20.33 -14.31
N ILE A 28 14.12 -19.74 -14.65
CA ILE A 28 14.57 -18.47 -14.05
C ILE A 28 13.61 -17.34 -14.43
N VAL A 29 13.21 -17.25 -15.70
CA VAL A 29 12.25 -16.24 -16.17
C VAL A 29 10.89 -16.42 -15.47
N ASN A 30 10.39 -17.65 -15.38
CA ASN A 30 9.12 -17.94 -14.73
C ASN A 30 9.10 -17.55 -13.25
N GLN A 31 10.20 -17.82 -12.52
CA GLN A 31 10.32 -17.37 -11.13
C GLN A 31 10.53 -15.85 -11.01
N SER A 32 11.28 -15.23 -11.92
CA SER A 32 11.49 -13.78 -11.91
C SER A 32 10.19 -12.99 -12.15
N ALA A 33 9.27 -13.54 -12.95
CA ALA A 33 7.94 -12.98 -13.17
C ALA A 33 7.09 -13.08 -11.89
N LEU A 34 7.14 -14.22 -11.19
CA LEU A 34 6.41 -14.46 -9.95
C LEU A 34 6.91 -13.61 -8.77
N VAL A 35 8.23 -13.47 -8.61
CA VAL A 35 8.83 -12.66 -7.53
C VAL A 35 8.70 -11.16 -7.80
N GLY A 36 8.74 -10.74 -9.06
CA GLY A 36 8.46 -9.35 -9.46
C GLY A 36 7.02 -8.93 -9.15
N GLN A 37 6.06 -9.85 -9.24
CA GLN A 37 4.65 -9.59 -8.94
C GLN A 37 4.39 -9.39 -7.44
N THR A 38 4.99 -10.22 -6.58
CA THR A 38 4.77 -10.12 -5.12
C THR A 38 5.44 -8.90 -4.48
N THR A 39 6.45 -8.31 -5.13
CA THR A 39 7.15 -7.12 -4.61
C THR A 39 6.44 -5.82 -5.00
N ALA A 40 5.76 -5.78 -6.15
CA ALA A 40 4.99 -4.61 -6.59
C ALA A 40 3.63 -4.50 -5.87
N GLU A 41 3.03 -5.61 -5.45
CA GLU A 41 1.80 -5.61 -4.64
C GLU A 41 2.03 -5.15 -3.18
N GLY A 42 3.27 -5.24 -2.67
CA GLY A 42 3.61 -4.88 -1.29
C GLY A 42 4.00 -3.41 -1.04
N VAL A 43 4.07 -2.56 -2.07
CA VAL A 43 4.59 -1.17 -1.93
C VAL A 43 3.49 -0.10 -1.96
N LEU A 44 2.24 -0.49 -2.26
CA LEU A 44 1.06 0.39 -2.14
C LEU A 44 0.22 -0.02 -0.92
N GLU A 45 0.89 -0.27 0.21
CA GLU A 45 0.33 -0.82 1.45
C GLU A 45 -0.52 0.19 2.26
N PHE A 46 -1.25 1.04 1.55
CA PHE A 46 -2.48 1.59 2.07
C PHE A 46 -3.59 1.24 1.07
N PRO A 47 -4.38 0.19 1.35
CA PRO A 47 -5.52 -0.15 0.52
C PRO A 47 -6.40 1.09 0.36
N LYS A 48 -6.69 1.49 -0.89
CA LYS A 48 -7.45 2.73 -1.15
C LYS A 48 -8.79 2.79 -0.42
N ASN A 49 -9.39 1.62 -0.15
CA ASN A 49 -10.62 1.49 0.63
C ASN A 49 -10.40 1.85 2.10
N ASP A 50 -9.27 1.48 2.68
CA ASP A 50 -8.96 1.72 4.08
C ASP A 50 -8.72 3.20 4.37
N ILE A 51 -8.02 3.91 3.48
CA ILE A 51 -7.90 5.37 3.55
C ILE A 51 -9.27 6.03 3.45
N ARG A 52 -10.13 5.58 2.52
CA ARG A 52 -11.46 6.19 2.31
C ARG A 52 -12.36 6.06 3.53
N ASP A 53 -12.34 4.90 4.17
CA ASP A 53 -13.16 4.63 5.35
C ASP A 53 -12.63 5.37 6.58
N LEU A 54 -11.29 5.46 6.74
CA LEU A 54 -10.68 6.27 7.81
C LEU A 54 -11.00 7.75 7.65
N ARG A 55 -10.90 8.26 6.43
CA ARG A 55 -11.25 9.64 6.09
C ARG A 55 -12.72 9.94 6.43
N SER A 56 -13.64 9.03 6.15
CA SER A 56 -15.05 9.20 6.52
C SER A 56 -15.25 9.28 8.03
N ALA A 57 -14.52 8.47 8.82
CA ALA A 57 -14.59 8.50 10.28
C ALA A 57 -13.99 9.80 10.86
N VAL A 58 -12.87 10.28 10.30
CA VAL A 58 -12.26 11.56 10.70
C VAL A 58 -13.19 12.73 10.38
N PHE A 59 -13.89 12.70 9.24
CA PHE A 59 -14.88 13.74 8.93
C PHE A 59 -16.09 13.72 9.84
N ASP A 60 -16.63 12.56 10.21
CA ASP A 60 -17.73 12.48 11.19
C ASP A 60 -17.28 13.01 12.57
N TYR A 61 -16.01 12.79 12.94
CA TYR A 61 -15.42 13.39 14.14
C TYR A 61 -15.34 14.93 14.05
N ILE A 62 -14.95 15.48 12.91
CA ILE A 62 -14.82 16.94 12.72
C ILE A 62 -16.20 17.62 12.65
N ASP A 63 -17.17 17.02 11.97
CA ASP A 63 -18.54 17.54 11.88
C ASP A 63 -19.19 17.62 13.28
N ARG A 64 -18.85 16.66 14.15
CA ARG A 64 -19.34 16.62 15.53
C ARG A 64 -18.40 17.28 16.54
N TYR A 65 -17.36 17.97 16.09
CA TYR A 65 -16.31 18.52 16.95
C TYR A 65 -16.87 19.42 18.06
N GLU A 66 -17.76 20.36 17.72
CA GLU A 66 -18.34 21.29 18.70
C GLU A 66 -19.20 20.56 19.75
N VAL A 67 -19.95 19.54 19.33
CA VAL A 67 -20.81 18.74 20.23
C VAL A 67 -19.94 17.87 21.15
N LEU A 68 -18.92 17.22 20.61
CA LEU A 68 -17.97 16.37 21.35
C LEU A 68 -17.13 17.19 22.32
N GLN A 69 -16.73 18.41 21.94
CA GLN A 69 -16.02 19.35 22.79
C GLN A 69 -16.88 19.80 23.97
N THR A 70 -18.16 20.10 23.70
CA THR A 70 -19.12 20.55 24.73
C THR A 70 -19.40 19.46 25.77
N HIS A 71 -19.38 18.19 25.37
CA HIS A 71 -19.63 17.04 26.26
C HIS A 71 -18.34 16.42 26.85
N GLY A 72 -17.16 16.95 26.51
CA GLY A 72 -15.88 16.44 27.00
C GLY A 72 -15.42 15.11 26.40
N HIS A 73 -16.12 14.57 25.39
CA HIS A 73 -15.82 13.29 24.74
C HIS A 73 -14.82 13.39 23.58
N LEU A 74 -14.24 14.57 23.38
CA LEU A 74 -13.34 14.85 22.26
C LEU A 74 -12.07 13.98 22.29
N GLY A 75 -11.54 13.73 23.49
CA GLY A 75 -10.37 12.85 23.68
C GLY A 75 -10.70 11.37 23.46
N ASP A 76 -11.88 10.95 23.89
CA ASP A 76 -12.32 9.54 23.83
C ASP A 76 -12.49 9.11 22.37
N VAL A 77 -13.26 9.87 21.58
CA VAL A 77 -13.51 9.54 20.17
C VAL A 77 -12.23 9.61 19.34
N LYS A 78 -11.33 10.56 19.64
CA LYS A 78 -10.02 10.63 18.98
C LYS A 78 -9.19 9.38 19.27
N THR A 79 -9.18 8.92 20.51
CA THR A 79 -8.43 7.72 20.93
C THR A 79 -9.01 6.47 20.28
N ASP A 80 -10.34 6.33 20.28
CA ASP A 80 -11.03 5.22 19.62
C ASP A 80 -10.70 5.15 18.11
N ILE A 81 -10.66 6.29 17.41
CA ILE A 81 -10.29 6.32 15.98
C ILE A 81 -8.85 5.82 15.77
N VAL A 82 -7.92 6.19 16.65
CA VAL A 82 -6.52 5.74 16.59
C VAL A 82 -6.38 4.26 16.94
N GLU A 83 -7.11 3.78 17.94
CA GLU A 83 -7.09 2.37 18.32
C GLU A 83 -7.70 1.49 17.22
N ILE A 84 -8.82 1.91 16.62
CA ILE A 84 -9.45 1.20 15.50
C ILE A 84 -8.54 1.23 14.26
N SER A 85 -7.83 2.33 14.00
CA SER A 85 -6.90 2.43 12.88
C SER A 85 -5.69 1.50 13.05
N LEU A 86 -5.22 1.34 14.29
CA LEU A 86 -4.19 0.37 14.66
C LEU A 86 -4.69 -1.07 14.56
N GLU A 87 -5.85 -1.40 15.13
CA GLU A 87 -6.37 -2.77 15.21
C GLU A 87 -6.78 -3.34 13.85
N ARG A 88 -7.49 -2.54 13.03
CA ARG A 88 -8.07 -3.03 11.77
C ARG A 88 -7.21 -2.75 10.54
N LYS A 89 -6.34 -1.73 10.59
CA LYS A 89 -5.67 -1.18 9.41
C LYS A 89 -4.16 -1.02 9.57
N ASN A 90 -3.60 -1.42 10.73
CA ASN A 90 -2.17 -1.31 11.05
C ASN A 90 -1.58 0.08 10.77
N ALA A 91 -2.38 1.14 10.89
CA ALA A 91 -1.97 2.49 10.57
C ALA A 91 -2.22 3.38 11.78
N VAL A 92 -1.20 4.12 12.21
CA VAL A 92 -1.34 5.22 13.14
C VAL A 92 -1.85 6.42 12.35
N VAL A 93 -2.99 6.96 12.76
CA VAL A 93 -3.58 8.15 12.15
C VAL A 93 -3.54 9.30 13.14
N HIS A 94 -2.80 10.34 12.81
CA HIS A 94 -2.81 11.58 13.57
C HIS A 94 -3.51 12.66 12.77
N PHE A 95 -4.54 13.27 13.34
CA PHE A 95 -5.23 14.39 12.70
C PHE A 95 -5.30 15.57 13.67
N TRP A 96 -5.18 16.76 13.11
CA TRP A 96 -5.39 18.02 13.81
C TRP A 96 -6.15 18.99 12.92
N ASN A 97 -6.99 19.80 13.55
CA ASN A 97 -7.65 20.91 12.90
C ASN A 97 -6.70 22.12 12.94
N GLU A 98 -6.41 22.72 11.80
CA GLU A 98 -5.63 23.94 11.73
C GLU A 98 -6.54 25.17 11.86
N THR A 99 -5.97 26.31 12.23
CA THR A 99 -6.74 27.56 12.30
C THR A 99 -7.38 27.88 10.95
N PRO A 100 -8.63 28.37 10.91
CA PRO A 100 -9.34 28.67 9.66
C PRO A 100 -8.50 29.54 8.74
N ARG A 101 -8.37 29.14 7.47
CA ARG A 101 -7.74 29.96 6.43
C ARG A 101 -8.79 30.39 5.42
N ASP A 102 -8.71 31.66 5.05
CA ASP A 102 -9.49 32.20 3.94
C ASP A 102 -8.89 31.67 2.62
N VAL A 103 -9.63 30.79 1.97
CA VAL A 103 -9.28 30.25 0.65
C VAL A 103 -10.42 30.59 -0.28
N SER A 104 -10.20 31.57 -1.16
CA SER A 104 -11.18 32.01 -2.16
C SER A 104 -12.51 32.48 -1.57
N GLU A 105 -12.47 33.40 -0.59
CA GLU A 105 -13.66 34.02 0.05
C GLU A 105 -14.52 33.05 0.87
N ARG A 106 -14.01 31.84 1.16
CA ARG A 106 -14.59 30.89 2.11
C ARG A 106 -13.62 30.65 3.25
N GLN A 107 -14.13 30.77 4.47
CA GLN A 107 -13.48 30.27 5.68
C GLN A 107 -13.49 28.75 5.60
N LEU A 108 -12.37 28.16 5.19
CA LEU A 108 -12.19 26.71 5.17
C LEU A 108 -11.31 26.32 6.37
N HIS A 109 -11.72 25.25 7.04
CA HIS A 109 -10.97 24.61 8.11
C HIS A 109 -10.02 23.59 7.47
N PRO A 110 -8.70 23.86 7.43
CA PRO A 110 -7.76 22.87 6.93
C PRO A 110 -7.62 21.75 7.95
N VAL A 111 -7.86 20.52 7.50
CA VAL A 111 -7.68 19.32 8.30
C VAL A 111 -6.50 18.58 7.71
N THR A 112 -5.45 18.45 8.50
CA THR A 112 -4.27 17.65 8.13
C THR A 112 -4.39 16.28 8.78
N ILE A 113 -4.32 15.23 7.97
CA ILE A 113 -4.37 13.84 8.39
C ILE A 113 -3.06 13.18 7.99
N HIS A 114 -2.33 12.72 8.99
CA HIS A 114 -1.08 12.02 8.88
C HIS A 114 -1.31 10.51 9.05
N TYR A 115 -0.90 9.72 8.08
CA TYR A 115 -1.01 8.26 8.07
C TYR A 115 0.38 7.63 8.14
N ASN A 116 0.57 6.69 9.06
CA ASN A 116 1.82 5.96 9.21
C ASN A 116 1.56 4.48 9.50
N ASN A 117 2.01 3.58 8.62
CA ASN A 117 1.87 2.12 8.79
C ASN A 117 3.20 1.43 9.20
N GLY A 118 4.22 2.21 9.60
CA GLY A 118 5.55 1.71 9.96
C GLY A 118 6.51 1.51 8.78
N VAL A 119 6.02 1.61 7.54
CA VAL A 119 6.82 1.47 6.31
C VAL A 119 6.70 2.72 5.41
N THR A 120 5.50 3.26 5.31
CA THR A 120 5.13 4.40 4.46
C THR A 120 4.45 5.48 5.29
N GLU A 121 4.80 6.73 4.98
CA GLU A 121 4.24 7.93 5.60
C GLU A 121 3.49 8.73 4.52
N TYR A 122 2.27 9.17 4.82
CA TYR A 122 1.44 9.95 3.91
C TYR A 122 0.69 11.05 4.64
N ASP A 123 0.82 12.28 4.15
CA ASP A 123 0.08 13.45 4.64
C ASP A 123 -0.98 13.87 3.62
N GLU A 124 -2.22 14.01 4.10
CA GLU A 124 -3.32 14.61 3.35
C GLU A 124 -3.78 15.88 4.05
N THR A 125 -3.81 17.02 3.34
CA THR A 125 -4.46 18.24 3.81
C THR A 125 -5.76 18.42 3.03
N VAL A 126 -6.88 18.36 3.73
CA VAL A 126 -8.21 18.58 3.13
C VAL A 126 -8.78 19.90 3.64
N TYR A 127 -9.31 20.69 2.71
CA TYR A 127 -10.02 21.93 3.03
C TYR A 127 -11.51 21.63 3.12
N TYR A 128 -12.11 21.89 4.27
CA TYR A 128 -13.56 21.75 4.51
C TYR A 128 -14.20 23.08 4.85
#